data_AF-A0AAP7FAA8-F1
#
_entry.id   AF-A0AAP7FAA8-F1
#
_cell.length_a   1.000
_cell.length_b   1.000
_cell.length_c   1.000
_cell.angle_alpha   90.00
_cell.angle_beta   90.00
_cell.angle_gamma   90.00
#
_symmetry.space_group_name_H-M   'P 1'
#
loop_
_entity.id
_entity.type
_entity.pdbx_description
1 polymer ?
#
loop_
_entity_poly.entity_id
_entity_poly.type
_entity_poly.pdbx_seq_one_letter_code
_entity_poly.pdbx_strand_id
1 'polypeptide(L)'
;MKNTEQGSSELQLKISQLTQVMTWLLIGGAATLGRVLFSFFSGEFDPIYDSIEGALGASCLASWGKCYYDRRKLMQTLQAAETVPDSVIP
;
A
#
# COMPACT_ATOMS: atom_id res chain seq x y z
N MET A 1 -4.47 -22.62 22.65
CA MET A 1 -4.59 -22.81 21.19
C MET A 1 -5.60 -21.90 20.49
N LYS A 2 -6.73 -21.49 21.12
CA LYS A 2 -7.74 -20.62 20.45
C LYS A 2 -7.27 -19.18 20.14
N ASN A 3 -6.34 -18.63 20.93
CA ASN A 3 -5.88 -17.23 20.78
C ASN A 3 -4.94 -17.01 19.59
N THR A 4 -4.16 -18.02 19.18
CA THR A 4 -3.20 -17.92 18.08
C THR A 4 -3.87 -17.96 16.71
N GLU A 5 -4.93 -18.78 16.53
CA GLU A 5 -5.71 -18.83 15.28
C GLU A 5 -6.55 -17.57 15.06
N GLN A 6 -7.12 -17.00 16.13
CA GLN A 6 -7.90 -15.77 16.05
C GLN A 6 -7.02 -14.54 15.78
N GLY A 7 -5.80 -14.49 16.32
CA GLY A 7 -4.83 -13.45 16.01
C GLY A 7 -4.30 -13.52 14.57
N SER A 8 -4.10 -14.72 14.04
CA SER A 8 -3.64 -14.93 12.65
C SER A 8 -4.69 -14.49 11.61
N SER A 9 -5.96 -14.83 11.84
CA SER A 9 -7.07 -14.49 10.94
C SER A 9 -7.35 -12.98 10.87
N GLU A 10 -7.28 -12.27 12.00
CA GLU A 10 -7.42 -10.80 12.02
C GLU A 10 -6.27 -10.10 11.26
N LEU A 11 -5.06 -10.63 11.39
CA LEU A 11 -3.88 -10.02 10.78
C LEU A 11 -3.81 -10.28 9.27
N GLN A 12 -4.24 -11.47 8.81
CA GLN A 12 -4.45 -11.72 7.38
C GLN A 12 -5.52 -10.81 6.77
N LEU A 13 -6.61 -10.55 7.49
CA LEU A 13 -7.65 -9.61 7.04
C LEU A 13 -7.09 -8.20 6.88
N LYS A 14 -6.32 -7.72 7.86
CA LYS A 14 -5.64 -6.40 7.80
C LYS A 14 -4.68 -6.31 6.62
N ILE A 15 -3.89 -7.36 6.35
CA ILE A 15 -2.99 -7.41 5.19
C ILE A 15 -3.78 -7.38 3.88
N SER A 16 -4.89 -8.10 3.78
CA SER A 16 -5.75 -8.10 2.59
C SER A 16 -6.34 -6.72 2.30
N GLN A 17 -6.93 -6.08 3.32
CA GLN A 17 -7.47 -4.71 3.20
C GLN A 17 -6.38 -3.70 2.81
N LEU A 18 -5.21 -3.76 3.43
CA LEU A 18 -4.09 -2.89 3.10
C LEU A 18 -3.61 -3.11 1.66
N THR A 19 -3.58 -4.37 1.20
CA THR A 19 -3.23 -4.71 -0.18
C THR A 19 -4.25 -4.13 -1.17
N GLN A 20 -5.54 -4.19 -0.87
CA GLN A 20 -6.59 -3.62 -1.73
C GLN A 20 -6.48 -2.10 -1.82
N VAL A 21 -6.28 -1.41 -0.70
CA VAL A 21 -6.07 0.05 -0.66
C VAL A 21 -4.83 0.44 -1.46
N MET A 22 -3.74 -0.31 -1.29
CA MET A 22 -2.52 -0.11 -2.07
C MET A 22 -2.78 -0.24 -3.57
N THR A 23 -3.48 -1.27 -4.03
CA THR A 23 -3.78 -1.43 -5.45
C THR A 23 -4.51 -0.21 -6.02
N TRP A 24 -5.50 0.33 -5.29
CA TRP A 24 -6.22 1.53 -5.72
C TRP A 24 -5.34 2.79 -5.73
N LEU A 25 -4.50 2.98 -4.72
CA LEU A 25 -3.56 4.11 -4.67
C LEU A 25 -2.54 4.06 -5.81
N LEU A 26 -2.06 2.87 -6.17
CA LEU A 26 -1.12 2.68 -7.27
C LEU A 26 -1.79 2.96 -8.62
N ILE A 27 -2.96 2.37 -8.87
CA ILE A 27 -3.70 2.56 -10.13
C ILE A 27 -4.09 4.03 -10.28
N GLY A 28 -4.69 4.64 -9.25
CA GLY A 28 -5.08 6.03 -9.27
C GLY A 28 -3.89 6.96 -9.46
N GLY A 29 -2.82 6.78 -8.67
CA GLY A 29 -1.62 7.60 -8.77
C GLY A 29 -0.94 7.51 -10.14
N ALA A 30 -0.78 6.31 -10.68
CA ALA A 30 -0.17 6.11 -11.99
C ALA A 30 -1.05 6.63 -13.14
N ALA A 31 -2.37 6.45 -13.07
CA ALA A 31 -3.29 6.95 -14.09
C ALA A 31 -3.30 8.49 -14.14
N THR A 32 -3.38 9.15 -12.97
CA THR A 32 -3.38 10.61 -12.89
C THR A 32 -2.05 11.19 -13.37
N LEU A 33 -0.91 10.65 -12.94
CA LEU A 33 0.40 11.09 -13.44
C LEU A 33 0.57 10.82 -14.94
N GLY A 34 0.08 9.67 -15.43
CA GLY A 34 0.08 9.34 -16.85
C GLY A 34 -0.73 10.34 -17.67
N ARG A 35 -1.90 10.76 -17.18
CA ARG A 35 -2.72 11.79 -17.84
C ARG A 35 -2.00 13.13 -17.88
N VAL A 36 -1.40 13.56 -16.77
CA VAL A 36 -0.64 14.82 -16.69
C VAL A 36 0.55 14.83 -17.65
N LEU A 37 1.31 13.73 -17.70
CA LEU A 37 2.41 13.58 -18.67
C LEU A 37 1.89 13.61 -20.10
N PHE A 38 0.76 12.95 -20.37
CA PHE A 38 0.13 12.97 -21.68
C PHE A 38 -0.28 14.40 -22.09
N SER A 39 -0.97 15.15 -21.22
CA SER A 39 -1.33 16.57 -21.46
C SER A 39 -0.09 17.42 -21.74
N PHE A 40 1.00 17.18 -21.01
CA PHE A 40 2.27 17.88 -21.21
C PHE A 40 2.86 17.63 -22.59
N PHE A 41 2.86 16.38 -23.06
CA PHE A 41 3.38 16.02 -24.38
C PHE A 41 2.42 16.34 -25.54
N SER A 42 1.10 16.37 -25.30
CA SER A 42 0.11 16.76 -26.31
C SER A 42 0.02 18.28 -26.52
N GLY A 43 0.62 19.07 -25.62
CA GLY A 43 0.54 20.53 -25.64
C GLY A 43 -0.79 21.10 -25.11
N GLU A 44 -1.65 20.24 -24.55
CA GLU A 44 -2.93 20.60 -23.93
C GLU A 44 -2.80 20.86 -22.42
N PHE A 45 -1.57 21.11 -21.95
CA PHE A 45 -1.26 21.25 -20.54
C PHE A 45 -1.89 22.52 -19.96
N ASP A 46 -2.80 22.34 -19.01
CA ASP A 46 -3.31 23.40 -18.15
C ASP A 46 -2.43 23.46 -16.88
N PRO A 47 -1.63 24.53 -16.71
CA PRO A 47 -0.67 24.60 -15.62
C PRO A 47 -1.28 24.60 -14.22
N ILE A 48 -2.54 25.01 -14.05
CA ILE A 48 -3.20 24.99 -12.75
C ILE A 48 -3.78 23.60 -12.52
N TYR A 49 -4.57 23.10 -13.47
CA TYR A 49 -5.29 21.84 -13.33
C TYR A 49 -4.34 20.64 -13.30
N ASP A 50 -3.40 20.57 -14.25
CA ASP A 50 -2.46 19.46 -14.36
C ASP A 50 -1.43 19.46 -13.21
N SER A 51 -1.11 20.63 -12.63
CA SER A 51 -0.27 20.68 -11.43
C SER A 51 -0.97 20.09 -10.20
N ILE A 52 -2.25 20.40 -10.02
CA ILE A 52 -3.06 19.84 -8.93
C ILE A 52 -3.20 18.33 -9.12
N GLU A 53 -3.56 17.89 -10.31
CA GLU A 53 -3.65 16.47 -10.62
C GLU A 53 -2.30 15.75 -10.44
N GLY A 54 -1.20 16.36 -10.89
CA GLY A 54 0.15 15.81 -10.72
C GLY A 54 0.51 15.64 -9.24
N ALA A 55 0.20 16.65 -8.42
CA ALA A 55 0.40 16.60 -6.97
C ALA A 55 -0.46 15.52 -6.29
N LEU A 56 -1.72 15.36 -6.72
CA LEU A 56 -2.61 14.30 -6.24
C LEU A 56 -2.07 12.92 -6.61
N GLY A 57 -1.66 12.73 -7.87
CA GLY A 57 -1.09 11.48 -8.35
C GLY A 57 0.19 11.10 -7.59
N ALA A 58 1.09 12.07 -7.38
CA ALA A 58 2.29 11.89 -6.57
C ALA A 58 1.96 11.55 -5.10
N SER A 59 0.96 12.21 -4.51
CA SER A 59 0.53 11.95 -3.13
C SER A 59 -0.07 10.55 -2.96
N CYS A 60 -0.81 10.06 -3.96
CA CYS A 60 -1.31 8.69 -4.00
C CYS A 60 -0.16 7.67 -4.03
N LEU A 61 0.85 7.88 -4.87
CA LEU A 61 2.03 7.00 -4.92
C LEU A 61 2.89 7.06 -3.66
N ALA A 62 3.05 8.24 -3.06
CA ALA A 62 3.74 8.38 -1.78
C ALA A 62 3.03 7.60 -0.67
N SER A 63 1.70 7.71 -0.61
CA SER A 63 0.86 6.95 0.32
C SER A 63 0.95 5.45 0.06
N TRP A 64 0.96 5.03 -1.21
CA TRP A 64 1.18 3.64 -1.60
C TRP A 64 2.52 3.11 -1.07
N GLY A 65 3.61 3.85 -1.26
CA GLY A 65 4.94 3.47 -0.79
C GLY A 65 4.99 3.30 0.74
N LYS A 66 4.32 4.20 1.47
CA LYS A 66 4.19 4.08 2.93
C LYS A 66 3.41 2.83 3.34
N CYS A 67 2.25 2.60 2.73
CA CYS A 67 1.44 1.39 2.98
C CYS A 67 2.20 0.11 2.62
N TYR A 68 3.01 0.12 1.55
CA TYR A 68 3.86 -1.01 1.18
C TYR A 68 4.88 -1.34 2.27
N TYR A 69 5.53 -0.32 2.83
CA TYR A 69 6.49 -0.50 3.91
C TYR A 69 5.83 -1.07 5.17
N ASP A 70 4.68 -0.53 5.56
CA ASP A 70 3.92 -1.01 6.73
C ASP A 70 3.45 -2.47 6.53
N ARG A 71 2.95 -2.81 5.33
CA ARG A 71 2.59 -4.20 4.96
C ARG A 71 3.78 -5.14 5.11
N ARG A 72 4.94 -4.73 4.61
CA ARG A 72 6.17 -5.54 4.67
C ARG A 72 6.59 -5.79 6.12
N LYS A 73 6.51 -4.76 6.98
CA LYS A 73 6.80 -4.89 8.41
C LYS A 73 5.83 -5.87 9.10
N LEU A 74 4.53 -5.79 8.80
CA LEU A 74 3.53 -6.71 9.34
C LEU A 74 3.78 -8.17 8.92
N MET A 75 4.14 -8.39 7.65
CA MET A 75 4.50 -9.73 7.16
C MET A 75 5.74 -10.29 7.84
N GLN A 76 6.76 -9.46 8.10
CA GLN A 76 7.95 -9.87 8.84
C GLN A 76 7.62 -10.24 10.29
N THR A 77 6.74 -9.48 10.96
CA THR A 77 6.29 -9.81 12.32
C THR A 77 5.54 -11.15 12.36
N LEU A 78 4.68 -11.43 11.38
CA LEU A 78 4.01 -12.73 11.26
C LEU A 78 5.01 -13.87 11.11
N GLN A 79 5.95 -13.71 10.18
CA GLN A 79 6.95 -14.74 9.92
C GLN A 79 7.81 -14.99 11.16
N ALA A 80 8.20 -13.94 11.89
CA ALA A 80 8.91 -14.08 13.15
C ALA A 80 8.10 -14.83 14.22
N ALA A 81 6.81 -14.50 14.37
CA ALA A 81 5.91 -15.15 15.32
C ALA A 81 5.65 -16.63 14.99
N GLU A 82 5.63 -16.99 13.70
CA GLU A 82 5.50 -18.38 13.22
C GLU A 82 6.80 -19.19 13.44
N THR A 83 7.96 -18.53 13.43
CA THR A 83 9.27 -19.19 13.64
C THR A 83 9.69 -19.35 15.10
N VAL A 84 8.90 -18.88 16.09
CA VAL A 84 9.18 -19.15 17.50
C VAL A 84 8.86 -20.63 17.78
N PRO A 85 9.86 -21.48 18.07
CA PRO A 85 9.62 -22.89 18.31
C PRO A 85 8.83 -23.07 19.62
N ASP A 86 7.84 -23.96 19.61
CA ASP A 86 7.04 -24.42 20.77
C ASP A 86 7.89 -25.05 21.91
N SER A 87 9.23 -25.05 21.81
CA SER A 87 10.15 -25.64 22.77
C SER A 87 10.54 -24.74 23.95
N VAL A 88 9.93 -23.57 24.11
CA VAL A 88 10.18 -22.65 25.25
C VAL A 88 8.90 -22.44 26.06
N ILE A 89 8.26 -23.55 26.45
CA ILE A 89 7.29 -23.56 27.54
C ILE A 89 7.85 -24.55 28.58
N PRO A 90 8.50 -24.07 29.66
CA PRO A 90 8.81 -24.92 30.82
C PRO A 90 7.53 -25.35 31.56
#